data_AF-A0A7V3PY56-F1
#
_entry.id   AF-A0A7V3PY56-F1
#
_cell.length_a   1.000
_cell.length_b   1.000
_cell.length_c   1.000
_cell.angle_alpha   90.00
_cell.angle_beta   90.00
_cell.angle_gamma   90.00
#
_symmetry.space_group_name_H-M   'P 1'
#
loop_
_entity.id
_entity.type
_entity.pdbx_description
1 polymer ?
#
loop_
_entity_poly.entity_id
_entity_poly.type
_entity_poly.pdbx_seq_one_letter_code
_entity_poly.pdbx_strand_id
1 'polypeptide(L)'
;MQLKINAPFKNKDEVLPLIEAGADELYCGYLAPYWKRRFTDLEFERKGGGSNFEDLKELEKAVKLAHSRNIPVAATLNGLYVANQYPALIRVVKELSSLGIDAFIVADLGLLLWLKEKGCLQKIHISTGGTVFNSESCVFYKQFGINRVVLDRQTSFASMKELCQDNPDIEFEVFILNTLCVYIDGFCTFMHAYSFHSEQVKAVSNPETKINLGLSYNCRSSADACCLNYTIKVYDQKKKRVCPRSKIRPVFFKHL
;
A
#
# COMPACT_ATOMS: atom_id res chain seq x y z
N MET A 1 5.18 28.53 4.55
CA MET A 1 5.25 27.29 3.77
C MET A 1 4.05 27.30 2.82
N GLN A 2 4.27 27.12 1.52
CA GLN A 2 3.19 27.12 0.52
C GLN A 2 2.56 25.73 0.47
N LEU A 3 1.23 25.65 0.48
CA LEU A 3 0.51 24.40 0.24
C LEU A 3 0.78 23.94 -1.19
N LYS A 4 1.09 22.66 -1.36
CA LYS A 4 1.30 22.05 -2.68
C LYS A 4 0.15 21.10 -3.05
N ILE A 5 -0.17 21.02 -4.33
CA ILE A 5 -1.14 20.09 -4.88
C ILE A 5 -0.41 18.87 -5.43
N ASN A 6 -0.61 17.71 -4.80
CA ASN A 6 -0.14 16.42 -5.30
C ASN A 6 -1.28 15.69 -6.05
N ALA A 7 -1.08 15.35 -7.33
CA ALA A 7 -2.12 14.79 -8.17
C ALA A 7 -1.78 13.38 -8.71
N PRO A 8 -2.74 12.43 -8.70
CA PRO A 8 -2.54 11.13 -9.32
C PRO A 8 -2.64 11.22 -10.85
N PHE A 9 -1.88 10.37 -11.54
CA PHE A 9 -2.04 10.14 -12.98
C PHE A 9 -1.82 8.66 -13.33
N LYS A 10 -2.41 8.24 -14.45
CA LYS A 10 -2.34 6.82 -14.90
C LYS A 10 -1.92 6.64 -16.36
N ASN A 11 -1.72 7.73 -17.10
CA ASN A 11 -1.18 7.71 -18.46
C ASN A 11 -0.44 9.04 -18.74
N LYS A 12 0.36 9.06 -19.82
CA LYS A 12 1.18 10.22 -20.17
C LYS A 12 0.36 11.46 -20.53
N ASP A 13 -0.82 11.28 -21.13
CA ASP A 13 -1.62 12.38 -21.67
C ASP A 13 -2.29 13.22 -20.56
N GLU A 14 -2.38 12.67 -19.33
CA GLU A 14 -2.84 13.39 -18.13
C GLU A 14 -1.79 14.35 -17.55
N VAL A 15 -0.50 14.18 -17.87
CA VAL A 15 0.60 14.95 -17.22
C VAL A 15 0.46 16.46 -17.46
N LEU A 16 0.36 16.91 -18.71
CA LEU A 16 0.27 18.34 -19.01
C LEU A 16 -1.02 18.97 -18.48
N PRO A 17 -2.21 18.37 -18.69
CA PRO A 17 -3.45 18.90 -18.14
C PRO A 17 -3.43 19.06 -16.61
N LEU A 18 -2.84 18.10 -15.87
CA LEU A 18 -2.73 18.19 -14.41
C LEU A 18 -1.80 19.32 -13.98
N ILE A 19 -0.66 19.49 -14.65
CA ILE A 19 0.28 20.58 -14.37
C ILE A 19 -0.36 21.94 -14.69
N GLU A 20 -1.06 22.06 -15.81
CA GLU A 20 -1.80 23.27 -16.19
C GLU A 20 -2.93 23.60 -15.22
N ALA A 21 -3.55 22.59 -14.61
CA ALA A 21 -4.54 22.75 -13.54
C ALA A 21 -3.93 23.13 -12.18
N GLY A 22 -2.60 23.20 -12.06
CA GLY A 22 -1.89 23.64 -10.86
C GLY A 22 -1.34 22.52 -9.98
N ALA A 23 -1.16 21.30 -10.52
CA ALA A 23 -0.43 20.26 -9.79
C ALA A 23 1.05 20.65 -9.61
N ASP A 24 1.51 20.68 -8.37
CA ASP A 24 2.91 20.95 -8.00
C ASP A 24 3.75 19.66 -7.97
N GLU A 25 3.10 18.52 -7.74
CA GLU A 25 3.70 17.20 -7.63
C GLU A 25 2.75 16.16 -8.25
N LEU A 26 3.31 15.07 -8.79
CA LEU A 26 2.53 13.99 -9.38
C LEU A 26 2.86 12.65 -8.71
N TYR A 27 1.91 11.71 -8.74
CA TYR A 27 2.18 10.34 -8.34
C TYR A 27 1.42 9.31 -9.19
N CYS A 28 2.01 8.13 -9.33
CA CYS A 28 1.44 7.03 -10.11
C CYS A 28 1.84 5.67 -9.54
N GLY A 29 1.12 4.62 -9.92
CA GLY A 29 1.55 3.24 -9.69
C GLY A 29 2.08 2.60 -10.97
N TYR A 30 2.85 1.52 -10.82
CA TYR A 30 3.38 0.72 -11.92
C TYR A 30 3.21 -0.76 -11.63
N LEU A 31 2.36 -1.44 -12.41
CA LEU A 31 2.13 -2.86 -12.26
C LEU A 31 2.93 -3.62 -13.32
N ALA A 32 4.12 -4.08 -12.94
CA ALA A 32 5.01 -4.75 -13.86
C ALA A 32 4.39 -6.04 -14.45
N PRO A 33 4.54 -6.32 -15.76
CA PRO A 33 3.94 -7.51 -16.37
C PRO A 33 4.39 -8.83 -15.74
N TYR A 34 5.60 -8.90 -15.20
CA TYR A 34 6.10 -10.09 -14.49
C TYR A 34 5.48 -10.26 -13.10
N TRP A 35 5.01 -9.18 -12.47
CA TRP A 35 4.27 -9.25 -11.22
C TRP A 35 2.91 -9.89 -11.46
N LYS A 36 2.14 -9.34 -12.40
CA LYS A 36 0.78 -9.78 -12.78
C LYS A 36 0.69 -11.26 -13.18
N ARG A 37 1.76 -11.82 -13.75
CA ARG A 37 1.83 -13.26 -14.07
C ARG A 37 1.90 -14.15 -12.82
N ARG A 38 2.52 -13.67 -11.74
CA ARG A 38 2.90 -14.49 -10.58
C ARG A 38 2.07 -14.21 -9.33
N PHE A 39 1.58 -12.99 -9.17
CA PHE A 39 0.94 -12.50 -7.96
C PHE A 39 -0.38 -11.80 -8.29
N THR A 40 -1.18 -11.53 -7.26
CA THR A 40 -2.46 -10.84 -7.46
C THR A 40 -2.27 -9.32 -7.39
N ASP A 41 -3.15 -8.58 -8.07
CA ASP A 41 -3.13 -7.11 -8.06
C ASP A 41 -3.58 -6.53 -6.71
N LEU A 42 -4.25 -7.32 -5.87
CA LEU A 42 -4.67 -6.92 -4.52
C LEU A 42 -3.48 -6.60 -3.59
N GLU A 43 -2.30 -7.15 -3.90
CA GLU A 43 -1.11 -7.11 -3.06
C GLU A 43 -0.14 -5.98 -3.47
N PHE A 44 -0.36 -5.35 -4.63
CA PHE A 44 0.57 -4.40 -5.26
C PHE A 44 -0.04 -3.03 -5.47
N GLU A 45 -0.88 -2.55 -4.54
CA GLU A 45 -1.38 -1.17 -4.44
C GLU A 45 -2.75 -0.81 -5.06
N ARG A 46 -3.26 0.35 -4.57
CA ARG A 46 -4.45 1.13 -4.94
C ARG A 46 -5.55 0.36 -5.70
N LYS A 47 -6.54 -0.07 -4.91
CA LYS A 47 -7.83 -0.65 -5.32
C LYS A 47 -8.43 0.08 -6.54
N GLY A 48 -8.46 -0.61 -7.68
CA GLY A 48 -9.18 -0.20 -8.88
C GLY A 48 -8.38 -0.53 -10.13
N GLY A 49 -8.76 -1.60 -10.84
CA GLY A 49 -8.14 -1.97 -12.11
C GLY A 49 -8.05 -0.78 -13.07
N GLY A 50 -6.90 -0.59 -13.72
CA GLY A 50 -6.64 0.50 -14.66
C GLY A 50 -6.05 1.78 -14.07
N SER A 51 -5.55 1.75 -12.83
CA SER A 51 -4.93 2.91 -12.16
C SER A 51 -3.39 2.94 -12.24
N ASN A 52 -2.78 1.87 -12.77
CA ASN A 52 -1.33 1.69 -12.81
C ASN A 52 -0.83 1.68 -14.26
N PHE A 53 0.38 2.19 -14.48
CA PHE A 53 1.11 1.95 -15.72
C PHE A 53 1.43 0.45 -15.82
N GLU A 54 1.20 -0.16 -16.98
CA GLU A 54 1.62 -1.55 -17.26
C GLU A 54 2.84 -1.61 -18.21
N ASP A 55 3.15 -0.51 -18.91
CA ASP A 55 4.32 -0.37 -19.78
C ASP A 55 5.32 0.61 -19.15
N LEU A 56 6.51 0.10 -18.84
CA LEU A 56 7.61 0.88 -18.26
C LEU A 56 8.08 2.01 -19.19
N LYS A 57 8.01 1.83 -20.52
CA LYS A 57 8.42 2.86 -21.49
C LYS A 57 7.43 4.02 -21.54
N GLU A 58 6.13 3.74 -21.37
CA GLU A 58 5.13 4.80 -21.27
C GLU A 58 5.26 5.58 -19.97
N LEU A 59 5.57 4.88 -18.87
CA LEU A 59 5.89 5.54 -17.60
C LEU A 59 7.15 6.43 -17.74
N GLU A 60 8.21 5.94 -18.38
CA GLU A 60 9.43 6.71 -18.63
C GLU A 60 9.14 8.02 -19.38
N LYS A 61 8.30 7.96 -20.42
CA LYS A 61 7.89 9.15 -21.18
C LYS A 61 7.12 10.14 -20.30
N ALA A 62 6.25 9.64 -19.42
CA ALA A 62 5.46 10.47 -18.51
C ALA A 62 6.33 11.14 -17.44
N VAL A 63 7.26 10.41 -16.85
CA VAL A 63 8.24 10.96 -15.88
C VAL A 63 9.09 12.04 -16.53
N LYS A 64 9.66 11.78 -17.72
CA LYS A 64 10.43 12.78 -18.47
C LYS A 64 9.61 14.03 -18.80
N LEU A 65 8.33 13.86 -19.13
CA LEU A 65 7.44 14.98 -19.43
C LEU A 65 7.17 15.84 -18.18
N ALA A 66 6.90 15.22 -17.03
CA ALA A 66 6.74 15.93 -15.77
C ALA A 66 8.02 16.68 -15.36
N HIS A 67 9.18 16.02 -15.44
CA HIS A 67 10.48 16.62 -15.14
C HIS A 67 10.84 17.77 -16.09
N SER A 68 10.41 17.74 -17.35
CA SER A 68 10.59 18.87 -18.29
C SER A 68 9.90 20.16 -17.83
N ARG A 69 8.94 20.05 -16.89
CA ARG A 69 8.24 21.15 -16.23
C ARG A 69 8.68 21.34 -14.77
N ASN A 70 9.76 20.69 -14.33
CA ASN A 70 10.26 20.65 -12.95
C ASN A 70 9.26 20.10 -11.93
N ILE A 71 8.38 19.19 -12.36
CA ILE A 71 7.37 18.57 -11.50
C ILE A 71 7.88 17.20 -11.04
N PRO A 72 8.06 16.97 -9.73
CA PRO A 72 8.52 15.69 -9.20
C PRO A 72 7.43 14.61 -9.31
N VAL A 73 7.87 13.36 -9.44
CA VAL A 73 7.01 12.19 -9.59
C VAL A 73 7.30 11.17 -8.50
N ALA A 74 6.30 10.85 -7.68
CA ALA A 74 6.35 9.75 -6.73
C ALA A 74 5.76 8.47 -7.34
N ALA A 75 6.38 7.33 -7.07
CA ALA A 75 5.80 6.04 -7.36
C ALA A 75 5.18 5.45 -6.09
N THR A 76 3.98 4.93 -6.23
CA THR A 76 3.34 4.19 -5.15
C THR A 76 4.04 2.81 -5.04
N LEU A 77 4.38 2.38 -3.80
CA LEU A 77 4.69 0.99 -3.39
C LEU A 77 4.05 0.61 -2.03
N ASN A 78 2.84 1.11 -1.75
CA ASN A 78 1.99 1.02 -0.56
C ASN A 78 1.21 -0.29 -0.36
N GLY A 79 1.58 -1.36 -1.07
CA GLY A 79 1.11 -2.71 -0.78
C GLY A 79 1.70 -3.26 0.54
N LEU A 80 1.19 -4.40 0.97
CA LEU A 80 1.75 -5.21 2.06
C LEU A 80 2.25 -6.52 1.45
N TYR A 81 3.54 -6.83 1.62
CA TYR A 81 4.21 -7.83 0.81
C TYR A 81 4.64 -9.04 1.63
N VAL A 82 4.45 -10.22 1.06
CA VAL A 82 4.97 -11.48 1.61
C VAL A 82 6.37 -11.78 1.07
N ALA A 83 7.16 -12.55 1.80
CA ALA A 83 8.59 -12.75 1.51
C ALA A 83 8.90 -13.24 0.09
N ASN A 84 8.04 -14.07 -0.52
CA ASN A 84 8.24 -14.57 -1.88
C ASN A 84 8.02 -13.52 -2.99
N GLN A 85 7.44 -12.37 -2.66
CA GLN A 85 7.21 -11.24 -3.58
C GLN A 85 8.40 -10.27 -3.64
N TYR A 86 9.22 -10.21 -2.58
CA TYR A 86 10.33 -9.27 -2.47
C TYR A 86 11.30 -9.29 -3.67
N PRO A 87 11.68 -10.44 -4.25
CA PRO A 87 12.54 -10.43 -5.44
C PRO A 87 11.94 -9.65 -6.62
N ALA A 88 10.63 -9.76 -6.84
CA ALA A 88 9.93 -9.02 -7.90
C ALA A 88 9.74 -7.54 -7.51
N LEU A 89 9.43 -7.26 -6.25
CA LEU A 89 9.29 -5.90 -5.71
C LEU A 89 10.61 -5.11 -5.82
N ILE A 90 11.74 -5.72 -5.45
CA ILE A 90 13.07 -5.12 -5.56
C ILE A 90 13.41 -4.81 -7.02
N ARG A 91 12.99 -5.67 -7.95
CA ARG A 91 13.15 -5.39 -9.37
C ARG A 91 12.32 -4.17 -9.79
N VAL A 92 11.07 -4.05 -9.31
CA VAL A 92 10.24 -2.86 -9.55
C VAL A 92 10.90 -1.60 -8.99
N VAL A 93 11.38 -1.63 -7.73
CA VAL A 93 12.11 -0.50 -7.13
C VAL A 93 13.27 -0.05 -8.01
N LYS A 94 14.09 -0.98 -8.49
CA LYS A 94 15.24 -0.67 -9.37
C LYS A 94 14.81 -0.08 -10.71
N GLU A 95 13.78 -0.66 -11.33
CA GLU A 95 13.22 -0.14 -12.59
C GLU A 95 12.75 1.31 -12.40
N LEU A 96 11.95 1.58 -11.36
CA LEU A 96 11.45 2.92 -11.03
C LEU A 96 12.56 3.91 -10.68
N SER A 97 13.54 3.51 -9.87
CA SER A 97 14.71 4.34 -9.56
C SER A 97 15.49 4.72 -10.82
N SER A 98 15.60 3.81 -11.79
CA SER A 98 16.29 4.08 -13.06
C SER A 98 15.55 5.05 -13.99
N LEU A 99 14.23 5.18 -13.82
CA LEU A 99 13.41 6.17 -14.55
C LEU A 99 13.53 7.58 -13.95
N GLY A 100 14.16 7.72 -12.78
CA GLY A 100 14.28 8.99 -12.07
C GLY A 100 13.06 9.30 -11.18
N ILE A 101 12.28 8.31 -10.75
CA ILE A 101 11.26 8.53 -9.72
C ILE A 101 11.89 9.23 -8.50
N ASP A 102 11.22 10.26 -7.99
CA ASP A 102 11.72 11.14 -6.94
C ASP A 102 11.43 10.61 -5.53
N ALA A 103 10.32 9.88 -5.37
CA ALA A 103 9.87 9.36 -4.08
C ALA A 103 9.14 8.01 -4.20
N PHE A 104 9.21 7.21 -3.15
CA PHE A 104 8.39 6.00 -2.98
C PHE A 104 7.36 6.19 -1.88
N ILE A 105 6.08 5.92 -2.17
CA ILE A 105 4.99 5.95 -1.20
C ILE A 105 4.75 4.53 -0.67
N VAL A 106 5.17 4.21 0.55
CA VAL A 106 5.25 2.84 1.09
C VAL A 106 4.27 2.60 2.25
N ALA A 107 3.93 1.35 2.50
CA ALA A 107 3.15 0.91 3.67
C ALA A 107 3.85 -0.24 4.41
N ASP A 108 4.40 -1.18 3.65
CA ASP A 108 5.11 -2.34 4.19
C ASP A 108 6.39 -1.95 4.94
N LEU A 109 6.43 -2.29 6.23
CA LEU A 109 7.59 -2.01 7.09
C LEU A 109 8.85 -2.75 6.62
N GLY A 110 8.73 -3.95 6.07
CA GLY A 110 9.90 -4.69 5.58
C GLY A 110 10.50 -4.05 4.34
N LEU A 111 9.68 -3.50 3.44
CA LEU A 111 10.15 -2.69 2.30
C LEU A 111 10.85 -1.42 2.80
N LEU A 112 10.27 -0.71 3.77
CA LEU A 112 10.90 0.48 4.37
C LEU A 112 12.29 0.16 4.93
N LEU A 113 12.40 -0.92 5.72
CA LEU A 113 13.68 -1.35 6.29
C LEU A 113 14.69 -1.71 5.21
N TRP A 114 14.25 -2.42 4.17
CA TRP A 114 15.11 -2.79 3.04
C TRP A 114 15.61 -1.56 2.28
N LEU A 115 14.74 -0.58 1.99
CA LEU A 115 15.10 0.67 1.31
C LEU A 115 16.16 1.44 2.10
N LYS A 116 15.98 1.53 3.42
CA LYS A 116 16.97 2.15 4.31
C LYS A 116 18.29 1.41 4.31
N GLU A 117 18.28 0.08 4.47
CA GLU A 117 19.49 -0.75 4.48
C GLU A 117 20.30 -0.62 3.19
N LYS A 118 19.61 -0.48 2.04
CA LYS A 118 20.26 -0.31 0.74
C LYS A 118 20.66 1.13 0.42
N GLY A 119 20.38 2.09 1.30
CA GLY A 119 20.70 3.49 1.06
C GLY A 119 19.94 4.06 -0.15
N CYS A 120 18.63 3.79 -0.22
CA CYS A 120 17.76 4.37 -1.24
C CYS A 120 17.93 5.89 -1.31
N LEU A 121 18.16 6.42 -2.52
CA LEU A 121 18.37 7.86 -2.73
C LEU A 121 17.04 8.62 -2.88
N GLN A 122 15.98 7.93 -3.30
CA GLN A 122 14.64 8.49 -3.41
C GLN A 122 14.08 8.85 -2.04
N LYS A 123 13.25 9.89 -1.99
CA LYS A 123 12.48 10.22 -0.79
C LYS A 123 11.54 9.08 -0.43
N ILE A 124 11.24 8.93 0.86
CA ILE A 124 10.32 7.90 1.35
C ILE A 124 9.12 8.56 2.01
N HIS A 125 7.93 8.28 1.47
CA HIS A 125 6.66 8.77 1.98
C HIS A 125 5.92 7.59 2.60
N ILE A 126 5.41 7.74 3.83
CA ILE A 126 4.56 6.73 4.45
C ILE A 126 3.13 6.98 4.00
N SER A 127 2.56 6.00 3.30
CA SER A 127 1.14 6.01 2.92
C SER A 127 0.22 5.88 4.14
N THR A 128 -1.08 6.10 3.94
CA THR A 128 -2.09 5.84 4.98
C THR A 128 -2.11 4.37 5.45
N GLY A 129 -1.55 3.44 4.67
CA GLY A 129 -1.31 2.06 5.06
C GLY A 129 -0.35 1.88 6.24
N GLY A 130 0.52 2.87 6.50
CA GLY A 130 1.41 2.89 7.67
C GLY A 130 0.73 3.31 8.98
N THR A 131 -0.54 3.71 8.93
CA THR A 131 -1.41 4.01 10.09
C THR A 131 -0.80 4.98 11.11
N VAL A 132 -0.30 6.12 10.63
CA VAL A 132 0.34 7.14 11.48
C VAL A 132 -0.73 8.10 12.01
N PHE A 133 -1.07 7.99 13.30
CA PHE A 133 -2.11 8.80 13.96
C PHE A 133 -1.59 9.70 15.09
N ASN A 134 -0.35 9.49 15.55
CA ASN A 134 0.25 10.21 16.68
C ASN A 134 1.74 10.45 16.45
N SER A 135 2.31 11.31 17.29
CA SER A 135 3.69 11.78 17.17
C SER A 135 4.70 10.65 17.42
N GLU A 136 4.40 9.72 18.32
CA GLU A 136 5.24 8.55 18.59
C GLU A 136 5.38 7.66 17.35
N SER A 137 4.31 7.50 16.58
CA SER A 137 4.32 6.79 15.30
C SER A 137 5.16 7.53 14.28
N CYS A 138 5.04 8.87 14.20
CA CYS A 138 5.92 9.68 13.36
C CYS A 138 7.39 9.48 13.73
N VAL A 139 7.73 9.60 15.02
CA VAL A 139 9.09 9.40 15.54
C VAL A 139 9.62 8.01 15.22
N PHE A 140 8.80 6.97 15.36
CA PHE A 140 9.17 5.61 14.95
C PHE A 140 9.57 5.57 13.48
N TYR A 141 8.75 6.11 12.57
CA TYR A 141 9.09 6.13 11.15
C TYR A 141 10.27 7.04 10.82
N LYS A 142 10.46 8.18 11.51
CA LYS A 142 11.62 9.08 11.33
C LYS A 142 12.94 8.35 11.47
N GLN A 143 13.01 7.38 12.38
CA GLN A 143 14.21 6.57 12.58
C GLN A 143 14.65 5.86 11.29
N PHE A 144 13.74 5.65 10.34
CA PHE A 144 14.01 4.99 9.06
C PHE A 144 14.23 5.94 7.88
N GLY A 145 14.34 7.25 8.13
CA GLY A 145 14.68 8.24 7.10
C GLY A 145 13.49 8.63 6.21
N ILE A 146 12.27 8.58 6.73
CA ILE A 146 11.09 9.06 6.00
C ILE A 146 11.15 10.58 5.80
N ASN A 147 10.55 11.05 4.72
CA ASN A 147 10.46 12.47 4.38
C ASN A 147 9.03 13.01 4.53
N ARG A 148 8.03 12.14 4.34
CA ARG A 148 6.62 12.54 4.34
C ARG A 148 5.72 11.51 4.98
N VAL A 149 4.64 11.95 5.61
CA VAL A 149 3.52 11.11 6.06
C VAL A 149 2.24 11.55 5.37
N VAL A 150 1.56 10.62 4.70
CA VAL A 150 0.20 10.79 4.18
C VAL A 150 -0.77 10.43 5.30
N LEU A 151 -1.49 11.42 5.80
CA LEU A 151 -2.41 11.27 6.92
C LEU A 151 -3.74 10.62 6.48
N ASP A 152 -4.31 9.87 7.40
CA ASP A 152 -5.62 9.26 7.21
C ASP A 152 -6.72 10.33 7.04
N ARG A 153 -7.75 10.02 6.25
CA ARG A 153 -8.85 10.95 5.97
C ARG A 153 -9.66 11.32 7.21
N GLN A 154 -9.57 10.52 8.27
CA GLN A 154 -10.27 10.73 9.54
C GLN A 154 -9.46 11.52 10.56
N THR A 155 -8.18 11.82 10.28
CA THR A 155 -7.35 12.60 11.20
C THR A 155 -7.96 14.00 11.34
N SER A 156 -8.27 14.42 12.57
CA SER A 156 -8.87 15.73 12.82
C SER A 156 -7.87 16.86 12.58
N PHE A 157 -8.33 18.06 12.19
CA PHE A 157 -7.45 19.23 12.03
C PHE A 157 -6.63 19.56 13.30
N ALA A 158 -7.20 19.34 14.49
CA ALA A 158 -6.48 19.54 15.74
C ALA A 158 -5.30 18.56 15.85
N SER A 159 -5.55 17.28 15.60
CA SER A 159 -4.50 16.24 15.59
C SER A 159 -3.47 16.48 14.48
N MET A 160 -3.89 16.91 13.28
CA MET A 160 -2.97 17.29 12.21
C MET A 160 -2.05 18.42 12.65
N LYS A 161 -2.59 19.45 13.32
CA LYS A 161 -1.82 20.59 13.82
C LYS A 161 -0.78 20.14 14.84
N GLU A 162 -1.16 19.30 15.81
CA GLU A 162 -0.25 18.74 16.80
C GLU A 162 0.86 17.93 16.14
N LEU A 163 0.52 17.02 15.20
CA LEU A 163 1.50 16.23 14.47
C LEU A 163 2.54 17.09 13.74
N CYS A 164 2.07 18.14 13.05
CA CYS A 164 2.94 19.09 12.36
C CYS A 164 3.84 19.88 13.30
N GLN A 165 3.32 20.28 14.48
CA GLN A 165 4.09 21.03 15.48
C GLN A 165 5.19 20.17 16.12
N ASP A 166 4.88 18.91 16.41
CA ASP A 166 5.82 17.99 17.05
C ASP A 166 6.87 17.43 16.08
N ASN A 167 6.59 17.47 14.77
CA ASN A 167 7.45 16.88 13.74
C ASN A 167 7.79 17.88 12.63
N PRO A 168 8.48 19.00 12.94
CA PRO A 168 8.74 20.07 12.00
C PRO A 168 9.63 19.68 10.80
N ASP A 169 10.39 18.58 10.91
CA ASP A 169 11.28 18.10 9.85
C ASP A 169 10.61 17.11 8.88
N ILE A 170 9.31 16.82 9.05
CA ILE A 170 8.55 15.90 8.20
C ILE A 170 7.52 16.68 7.40
N GLU A 171 7.37 16.35 6.12
CA GLU A 171 6.26 16.83 5.31
C GLU A 171 4.97 16.04 5.62
N PHE A 172 3.83 16.71 5.66
CA PHE A 172 2.53 16.04 5.82
C PHE A 172 1.66 16.25 4.60
N GLU A 173 0.99 15.18 4.16
CA GLU A 173 0.06 15.18 3.03
C GLU A 173 -1.33 14.73 3.48
N VAL A 174 -2.36 15.41 3.00
CA VAL A 174 -3.76 15.16 3.35
C VAL A 174 -4.62 15.07 2.10
N PHE A 175 -5.68 14.26 2.14
CA PHE A 175 -6.65 14.21 1.06
C PHE A 175 -7.65 15.37 1.18
N ILE A 176 -7.71 16.25 0.19
CA ILE A 176 -8.68 17.35 0.15
C ILE A 176 -10.09 16.84 -0.21
N LEU A 177 -10.18 15.93 -1.18
CA LEU A 177 -11.43 15.29 -1.59
C LEU A 177 -11.61 14.00 -0.80
N ASN A 178 -12.44 14.04 0.24
CA ASN A 178 -12.79 12.85 1.00
C ASN A 178 -13.71 11.96 0.15
N THR A 179 -13.21 10.82 -0.30
CA THR A 179 -14.08 9.71 -0.72
C THR A 179 -14.87 9.28 0.51
N LEU A 180 -16.19 9.17 0.42
CA LEU A 180 -17.18 8.91 1.50
C LEU A 180 -16.95 7.65 2.39
N CYS A 181 -15.78 7.02 2.32
CA CYS A 181 -15.35 5.91 3.14
C CYS A 181 -15.13 6.34 4.60
N VAL A 182 -15.85 5.69 5.51
CA VAL A 182 -15.78 5.92 6.97
C VAL A 182 -14.77 5.01 7.68
N TYR A 183 -14.00 4.23 6.93
CA TYR A 183 -13.06 3.23 7.45
C TYR A 183 -11.63 3.79 7.45
N ILE A 184 -10.83 3.43 8.47
CA ILE A 184 -9.39 3.70 8.52
C ILE A 184 -8.68 3.06 7.32
N ASP A 185 -7.95 3.86 6.56
CA ASP A 185 -7.39 3.47 5.26
C ASP A 185 -6.51 2.22 5.36
N GLY A 186 -5.61 2.19 6.34
CA GLY A 186 -4.66 1.08 6.51
C GLY A 186 -5.31 -0.25 6.88
N PHE A 187 -6.56 -0.26 7.34
CA PHE A 187 -7.30 -1.50 7.61
C PHE A 187 -8.49 -1.70 6.67
N CYS A 188 -8.60 -0.95 5.57
CA CYS A 188 -9.73 -1.04 4.66
C CYS A 188 -10.00 -2.47 4.14
N THR A 189 -8.99 -3.27 3.86
CA THR A 189 -9.22 -4.67 3.41
C THR A 189 -9.96 -5.49 4.47
N PHE A 190 -9.62 -5.32 5.74
CA PHE A 190 -10.29 -5.99 6.85
C PHE A 190 -11.69 -5.39 7.12
N MET A 191 -11.79 -4.08 7.26
CA MET A 191 -13.06 -3.44 7.66
C MET A 191 -14.14 -3.49 6.58
N HIS A 192 -13.78 -3.37 5.30
CA HIS A 192 -14.77 -3.54 4.24
C HIS A 192 -15.20 -5.01 4.15
N ALA A 193 -14.29 -5.97 4.29
CA ALA A 193 -14.65 -7.39 4.31
C ALA A 193 -15.58 -7.77 5.49
N TYR A 194 -15.52 -7.00 6.59
CA TYR A 194 -16.40 -7.19 7.74
C TYR A 194 -17.77 -6.50 7.59
N SER A 195 -17.80 -5.37 6.88
CA SER A 195 -19.01 -4.54 6.73
C SER A 195 -19.91 -4.98 5.59
N PHE A 196 -19.37 -5.68 4.60
CA PHE A 196 -20.16 -6.53 3.73
C PHE A 196 -20.38 -7.86 4.46
N HIS A 197 -21.63 -8.31 4.58
CA HIS A 197 -21.91 -9.71 4.86
C HIS A 197 -20.96 -10.60 4.05
N SER A 198 -20.47 -11.66 4.69
CA SER A 198 -19.38 -12.58 4.35
C SER A 198 -19.39 -13.27 2.97
N GLU A 199 -19.92 -12.68 1.90
CA GLU A 199 -20.23 -13.41 0.67
C GLU A 199 -19.60 -12.91 -0.63
N GLN A 200 -18.89 -11.77 -0.71
CA GLN A 200 -18.33 -11.34 -2.02
C GLN A 200 -16.92 -10.75 -1.99
N VAL A 201 -16.01 -11.31 -1.19
CA VAL A 201 -14.59 -11.22 -1.56
C VAL A 201 -14.34 -12.20 -2.71
N LYS A 202 -14.59 -11.77 -3.96
CA LYS A 202 -14.09 -12.49 -5.13
C LYS A 202 -12.57 -12.44 -5.06
N ALA A 203 -11.95 -13.58 -4.76
CA ALA A 203 -10.52 -13.75 -5.00
C ALA A 203 -10.24 -13.42 -6.47
N VAL A 204 -9.35 -12.46 -6.74
CA VAL A 204 -8.90 -12.18 -8.11
C VAL A 204 -8.20 -13.44 -8.61
N SER A 205 -8.77 -14.04 -9.66
CA SER A 205 -8.25 -15.27 -10.24
C SER A 205 -6.98 -15.01 -11.04
N ASN A 206 -5.86 -15.60 -10.64
CA ASN A 206 -4.73 -15.82 -11.54
C ASN A 206 -4.95 -17.18 -12.24
N PRO A 207 -4.78 -17.31 -13.58
CA PRO A 207 -4.87 -18.60 -14.28
C PRO A 207 -3.99 -19.71 -13.67
N GLU A 208 -2.89 -19.37 -13.00
CA GLU A 208 -2.03 -20.33 -12.29
C GLU A 208 -2.43 -20.57 -10.82
N THR A 209 -3.37 -19.80 -10.27
CA THR A 209 -3.78 -19.87 -8.85
C THR A 209 -5.30 -19.91 -8.72
N LYS A 210 -5.87 -21.13 -8.71
CA LYS A 210 -7.26 -21.33 -8.28
C LYS A 210 -7.34 -21.29 -6.76
N ILE A 211 -7.81 -20.17 -6.21
CA ILE A 211 -8.23 -20.10 -4.81
C ILE A 211 -9.69 -20.58 -4.74
N ASN A 212 -9.90 -21.82 -4.31
CA ASN A 212 -11.23 -22.32 -3.97
C ASN A 212 -11.57 -21.84 -2.55
N LEU A 213 -12.31 -20.75 -2.44
CA LEU A 213 -12.95 -20.36 -1.19
C LEU A 213 -14.19 -21.25 -0.99
N GLY A 214 -14.05 -22.30 -0.19
CA GLY A 214 -15.20 -23.02 0.32
C GLY A 214 -15.94 -22.12 1.31
N LEU A 215 -17.19 -21.78 1.01
CA LEU A 215 -18.08 -21.11 1.96
C LEU A 215 -18.46 -22.09 3.06
N SER A 216 -17.93 -21.89 4.27
CA SER A 216 -18.53 -22.45 5.47
C SER A 216 -18.85 -21.30 6.42
N TYR A 217 -19.94 -20.59 6.17
CA TYR A 217 -20.38 -19.51 7.06
C TYR A 217 -21.86 -19.66 7.41
N ASN A 218 -22.11 -19.76 8.71
CA ASN A 218 -23.39 -19.55 9.37
C ASN A 218 -23.09 -18.73 10.63
N CYS A 219 -22.68 -17.47 10.46
CA CYS A 219 -22.45 -16.52 11.57
C CYS A 219 -23.75 -15.74 11.82
N ARG A 220 -24.22 -15.69 13.06
CA ARG A 220 -25.46 -15.01 13.44
C ARG A 220 -25.22 -13.71 14.20
N SER A 221 -23.98 -13.38 14.55
CA SER A 221 -23.61 -12.10 15.17
C SER A 221 -22.15 -11.69 14.89
N SER A 222 -21.82 -10.43 15.13
CA SER A 222 -20.47 -9.85 15.04
C SER A 222 -19.43 -10.53 15.94
N ALA A 223 -19.87 -11.10 17.07
CA ALA A 223 -19.02 -11.88 17.96
C ALA A 223 -18.56 -13.21 17.33
N ASP A 224 -19.39 -13.83 16.48
CA ASP A 224 -19.07 -15.12 15.85
C ASP A 224 -17.93 -15.01 14.82
N ALA A 225 -17.78 -13.83 14.20
CA ALA A 225 -16.70 -13.55 13.25
C ALA A 225 -15.32 -13.39 13.92
N CYS A 226 -15.25 -13.05 15.22
CA CYS A 226 -14.01 -13.07 15.98
C CYS A 226 -13.67 -14.46 16.55
N CYS A 227 -14.65 -15.36 16.62
CA CYS A 227 -14.54 -16.71 17.20
C CYS A 227 -14.20 -17.81 16.17
N LEU A 228 -13.53 -17.44 15.08
CA LEU A 228 -13.17 -18.38 14.02
C LEU A 228 -12.16 -19.42 14.53
N ASN A 229 -12.63 -20.64 14.77
CA ASN A 229 -11.79 -21.81 15.03
C ASN A 229 -11.04 -22.22 13.76
N TYR A 230 -9.97 -21.51 13.41
CA TYR A 230 -9.07 -21.96 12.34
C TYR A 230 -8.07 -22.96 12.89
N THR A 231 -8.07 -24.17 12.32
CA THR A 231 -6.94 -25.10 12.46
C THR A 231 -5.99 -24.90 11.28
N ILE A 232 -4.88 -24.17 11.47
CA ILE A 232 -3.85 -24.04 10.43
C ILE A 232 -3.08 -25.37 10.35
N LYS A 233 -3.37 -26.18 9.34
CA LYS A 233 -2.59 -27.38 9.00
C LYS A 233 -1.63 -27.03 7.85
N VAL A 234 -0.34 -26.93 8.15
CA VAL A 234 0.70 -26.80 7.11
C VAL A 234 0.79 -28.14 6.38
N TYR A 235 0.45 -28.18 5.09
CA TYR A 235 0.45 -29.40 4.28
C TYR A 235 1.68 -29.45 3.37
N ASP A 236 2.49 -30.51 3.51
CA ASP A 236 3.61 -30.78 2.61
C ASP A 236 3.06 -31.45 1.33
N GLN A 237 2.98 -30.70 0.23
CA GLN A 237 2.46 -31.20 -1.04
C GLN A 237 3.29 -32.33 -1.66
N LYS A 238 4.60 -32.39 -1.39
CA LYS A 238 5.46 -33.47 -1.92
C LYS A 238 5.29 -34.77 -1.15
N LYS A 239 5.09 -34.68 0.17
CA LYS A 239 4.94 -35.84 1.06
C LYS A 239 3.48 -36.20 1.37
N LYS A 240 2.53 -35.44 0.82
CA LYS A 240 1.08 -35.58 1.04
C LYS A 240 0.68 -35.71 2.51
N ARG A 241 1.35 -35.00 3.42
CA ARG A 241 1.13 -35.11 4.87
C ARG A 241 1.13 -33.75 5.56
N VAL A 242 0.42 -33.67 6.70
CA VAL A 242 0.42 -32.50 7.57
C VAL A 242 1.76 -32.42 8.30
N CYS A 243 2.41 -31.26 8.24
CA CYS A 243 3.72 -31.00 8.82
C CYS A 243 3.58 -30.91 10.36
N PRO A 244 4.25 -31.78 11.14
CA PRO A 244 4.17 -31.72 12.59
C PRO A 244 5.00 -30.55 13.09
N ARG A 245 4.31 -29.51 13.61
CA ARG A 245 4.83 -28.31 14.29
C ARG A 245 5.45 -27.23 13.39
N SER A 246 4.61 -26.33 12.88
CA SER A 246 5.04 -24.94 12.69
C SER A 246 5.12 -24.26 14.07
N LYS A 247 6.14 -23.42 14.32
CA LYS A 247 6.26 -22.59 15.54
C LYS A 247 5.21 -21.46 15.60
N ILE A 248 4.07 -21.63 14.94
CA ILE A 248 2.95 -20.70 15.03
C ILE A 248 2.16 -21.14 16.25
N ARG A 249 2.15 -20.34 17.30
CA ARG A 249 1.27 -20.57 18.45
C ARG A 249 -0.10 -20.02 18.07
N PRO A 250 -1.10 -20.87 17.79
CA PRO A 250 -2.46 -20.37 17.69
C PRO A 250 -2.85 -19.84 19.07
N VAL A 251 -3.19 -18.55 19.13
CA VAL A 251 -3.79 -17.96 20.33
C VAL A 251 -5.29 -18.21 20.21
N PHE A 252 -5.79 -19.18 20.96
CA PHE A 252 -7.23 -19.39 21.11
C PHE A 252 -7.70 -18.54 22.30
N PHE A 253 -8.61 -17.60 22.04
CA PHE A 253 -9.33 -16.92 23.12
C PHE A 253 -10.35 -17.89 23.70
N LYS A 254 -10.08 -18.41 24.90
CA LYS A 254 -11.07 -19.12 25.70
C LYS A 254 -11.86 -18.05 26.46
N HIS A 255 -13.12 -17.82 26.12
CA HIS A 255 -13.99 -16.98 26.94
C HIS A 255 -14.14 -17.61 28.35
N LEU A 256 -13.91 -16.79 29.38
CA LEU A 256 -14.52 -16.96 30.70
C LEU A 256 -15.86 -16.22 30.69
#